data_AF-A0A4S3TN04-F1
#
_entry.id   AF-A0A4S3TN04-F1
#
_cell.length_a   1.000
_cell.length_b   1.000
_cell.length_c   1.000
_cell.angle_alpha   90.00
_cell.angle_beta   90.00
_cell.angle_gamma   90.00
#
_symmetry.space_group_name_H-M   'P 1'
#
loop_
_entity.id
_entity.type
_entity.pdbx_description
1 polymer ?
#
loop_
_entity_poly.entity_id
_entity_poly.type
_entity_poly.pdbx_seq_one_letter_code
_entity_poly.pdbx_strand_id
1 'polypeptide(L)'
;MSAVAFALAALVFLSVVGSIAVVRRLQEPERGWYERASARLVLGIPWGTLVVIAFVLSVYLFVQDGITDLSNPVSLPYRAWSYFSPLGMATSSFSHANLGHLTGNMIATLLVAPIAEFVWGHYPDGRDTDDQDETMALATPWWRTPWLRAFVVFPLVVIGIGLATSLFSLGPVIGFSGLVYAFAGFAIVRFPITTLLATTVIQSAAFAIYRALQTPVLVEVAEASPPAPPSWANVAIQGHALGFFIGLVLGIVLLERRGFRPDPCRVWIAVALYAFSKGLWQIYWFGEGNSFLLFQGPGVAIVLVLAVVITLSVGASKQPSVPPRLERLIARSRTSPPSDTGIDRPLEIVRANAPSLDGARSRGRSTGRIDRITAIAGGARDRAVPALSPATRRGSAFAVVLLVLAVLGGVAIPTNLLILSEPTHGEGETIEVEGYTIEYAEGVENQLVSGLGIDAIAEDEGLEASGVIVSSEQRNIWQEAVTTDQLEFAGERTVTVGGPGWRESVHAERVGWTPVGNETVYQVWLSEDGEDEILAFESGGLTGDPVIENRTVTVVSHEGEFVLVVESTDTEESAQTPIPAANESVDAGGLTFERDDGTVTAVTDGTEVVVAHEETYN
;
A
#
# COMPACT_ATOMS: atom_id res chain seq x y z
N MET A 1 -9.76 -14.12 -28.99
CA MET A 1 -8.81 -13.18 -29.66
C MET A 1 -8.94 -13.35 -31.16
N SER A 2 -9.15 -12.27 -31.93
CA SER A 2 -9.25 -12.36 -33.40
C SER A 2 -7.90 -12.72 -34.03
N ALA A 3 -7.90 -13.27 -35.25
CA ALA A 3 -6.66 -13.58 -35.98
C ALA A 3 -5.76 -12.34 -36.17
N VAL A 4 -6.39 -11.16 -36.36
CA VAL A 4 -5.70 -9.88 -36.46
C VAL A 4 -5.04 -9.50 -35.14
N ALA A 5 -5.76 -9.61 -34.01
CA ALA A 5 -5.20 -9.34 -32.70
C ALA A 5 -4.02 -10.28 -32.37
N PHE A 6 -4.15 -11.58 -32.67
CA PHE A 6 -3.03 -12.52 -32.50
C PHE A 6 -1.81 -12.14 -33.34
N ALA A 7 -2.01 -11.76 -34.61
CA ALA A 7 -0.92 -11.32 -35.48
C ALA A 7 -0.22 -10.05 -34.97
N LEU A 8 -0.98 -9.09 -34.44
CA LEU A 8 -0.43 -7.86 -33.84
C LEU A 8 0.33 -8.15 -32.54
N ALA A 9 -0.20 -9.00 -31.66
CA ALA A 9 0.51 -9.43 -30.46
C ALA A 9 1.83 -10.15 -30.81
N ALA A 10 1.80 -11.03 -31.81
CA ALA A 10 3.00 -11.70 -32.31
C ALA A 10 4.02 -10.71 -32.89
N LEU A 11 3.55 -9.69 -33.64
CA LEU A 11 4.40 -8.62 -34.16
C LEU A 11 5.07 -7.84 -33.01
N VAL A 12 4.32 -7.42 -32.00
CA VAL A 12 4.86 -6.72 -30.82
C VAL A 12 5.94 -7.57 -30.14
N PHE A 13 5.65 -8.85 -29.89
CA PHE A 13 6.61 -9.77 -29.30
C PHE A 13 7.89 -9.89 -30.12
N LEU A 14 7.76 -10.14 -31.43
CA LEU A 14 8.90 -10.27 -32.35
C LEU A 14 9.70 -8.97 -32.47
N SER A 15 9.06 -7.81 -32.44
CA SER A 15 9.74 -6.50 -32.43
C SER A 15 10.55 -6.28 -31.16
N VAL A 16 10.00 -6.63 -29.99
CA VAL A 16 10.74 -6.54 -28.71
C VAL A 16 11.95 -7.48 -28.73
N VAL A 17 11.75 -8.76 -29.04
CA VAL A 17 12.83 -9.76 -29.10
C VAL A 17 13.88 -9.40 -30.15
N GLY A 18 13.43 -9.00 -31.35
CA GLY A 18 14.29 -8.60 -32.46
C GLY A 18 15.14 -7.38 -32.13
N SER A 19 14.56 -6.35 -31.52
CA SER A 19 15.29 -5.14 -31.11
C SER A 19 16.38 -5.44 -30.07
N ILE A 20 16.06 -6.25 -29.05
CA ILE A 20 17.04 -6.70 -28.05
C ILE A 20 18.16 -7.51 -28.71
N ALA A 21 17.82 -8.43 -29.62
CA ALA A 21 18.81 -9.24 -30.33
C ALA A 21 19.76 -8.39 -31.19
N VAL A 22 19.22 -7.39 -31.90
CA VAL A 22 20.01 -6.46 -32.72
C VAL A 22 20.95 -5.62 -31.84
N VAL A 23 20.43 -4.98 -30.79
CA VAL A 23 21.26 -4.17 -29.88
C VAL A 23 22.34 -5.02 -29.22
N ARG A 24 22.00 -6.24 -28.79
CA ARG A 24 22.97 -7.18 -28.21
C ARG A 24 24.08 -7.57 -29.18
N ARG A 25 23.79 -7.69 -30.49
CA ARG A 25 24.81 -7.96 -31.50
C ARG A 25 25.70 -6.76 -31.81
N LEU A 26 25.18 -5.54 -31.67
CA LEU A 26 25.94 -4.31 -31.89
C LEU A 26 26.81 -3.94 -30.69
N GLN A 27 26.45 -4.39 -29.49
CA GLN A 27 27.21 -4.12 -28.29
C GLN A 27 28.42 -5.05 -28.19
N GLU A 28 29.62 -4.49 -28.16
CA GLU A 28 30.87 -5.19 -27.79
C GLU A 28 31.29 -4.78 -26.36
N PRO A 29 30.67 -5.32 -25.31
CA PRO A 29 31.00 -4.93 -23.95
C PRO A 29 32.30 -5.59 -23.47
N GLU A 30 33.13 -4.86 -22.73
CA GLU A 30 34.37 -5.37 -22.11
C GLU A 30 34.15 -6.62 -21.22
N ARG A 31 32.94 -6.77 -20.65
CA ARG A 31 32.48 -7.97 -19.94
C ARG A 31 31.09 -8.35 -20.40
N GLY A 32 30.86 -9.65 -20.55
CA GLY A 32 29.53 -10.16 -20.87
C GLY A 32 28.51 -9.86 -19.76
N TRP A 33 27.24 -9.65 -20.12
CA TRP A 33 26.12 -9.59 -19.18
C TRP A 33 26.07 -10.81 -18.24
N TYR A 34 26.28 -12.01 -18.77
CA TYR A 34 26.39 -13.24 -17.99
C TYR A 34 27.55 -13.19 -16.99
N GLU A 35 28.72 -12.71 -17.37
CA GLU A 35 29.89 -12.59 -16.49
C GLU A 35 29.59 -11.60 -15.35
N ARG A 36 29.01 -10.43 -15.67
CA ARG A 36 28.58 -9.46 -14.64
C ARG A 36 27.56 -10.04 -13.67
N ALA A 37 26.54 -10.72 -14.19
CA ALA A 37 25.48 -11.32 -13.39
C ALA A 37 26.04 -12.46 -12.51
N SER A 38 26.80 -13.37 -13.11
CA SER A 38 27.35 -14.56 -12.46
C SER A 38 28.46 -14.26 -11.44
N ALA A 39 29.04 -13.05 -11.48
CA ALA A 39 29.93 -12.56 -10.43
C ALA A 39 29.24 -12.38 -9.07
N ARG A 40 27.91 -12.23 -9.06
CA ARG A 40 27.11 -12.02 -7.85
C ARG A 40 26.01 -13.06 -7.65
N LEU A 41 25.43 -13.56 -8.74
CA LEU A 41 24.28 -14.46 -8.74
C LEU A 41 24.70 -15.87 -9.18
N VAL A 42 24.08 -16.87 -8.57
CA VAL A 42 24.27 -18.28 -8.95
C VAL A 42 23.77 -18.45 -10.38
N LEU A 43 24.67 -18.87 -11.29
CA LEU A 43 24.41 -18.96 -12.74
C LEU A 43 23.99 -17.64 -13.41
N GLY A 44 24.17 -16.49 -12.74
CA GLY A 44 23.69 -15.21 -13.24
C GLY A 44 22.17 -15.01 -13.11
N ILE A 45 21.47 -15.89 -12.37
CA ILE A 45 20.01 -15.88 -12.26
C ILE A 45 19.59 -15.38 -10.87
N PRO A 46 18.59 -14.48 -10.77
CA PRO A 46 18.02 -14.01 -9.51
C PRO A 46 17.04 -15.04 -8.93
N TRP A 47 17.57 -16.19 -8.49
CA TRP A 47 16.78 -17.31 -7.99
C TRP A 47 15.90 -16.95 -6.79
N GLY A 48 16.37 -16.11 -5.87
CA GLY A 48 15.59 -15.66 -4.72
C GLY A 48 14.35 -14.90 -5.14
N THR A 49 14.46 -14.01 -6.13
CA THR A 49 13.34 -13.30 -6.74
C THR A 49 12.34 -14.27 -7.36
N LEU A 50 12.82 -15.28 -8.11
CA LEU A 50 11.95 -16.27 -8.73
C LEU A 50 11.19 -17.11 -7.71
N VAL A 51 11.84 -17.50 -6.61
CA VAL A 51 11.20 -18.22 -5.50
C VAL A 51 10.13 -17.35 -4.82
N VAL A 52 10.42 -16.07 -4.59
CA VAL A 52 9.44 -15.12 -4.02
C VAL A 52 8.22 -14.96 -4.93
N ILE A 53 8.44 -14.79 -6.25
CA ILE A 53 7.33 -14.68 -7.21
C ILE A 53 6.50 -15.95 -7.22
N ALA A 54 7.14 -17.13 -7.27
CA ALA A 54 6.43 -18.41 -7.23
C ALA A 54 5.59 -18.57 -5.95
N PHE A 55 6.12 -18.14 -4.80
CA PHE A 55 5.41 -18.13 -3.54
C PHE A 55 4.16 -17.22 -3.59
N VAL A 56 4.30 -15.98 -4.03
CA VAL A 56 3.18 -15.04 -4.13
C VAL A 56 2.10 -15.52 -5.10
N LEU A 57 2.50 -16.06 -6.26
CA LEU A 57 1.56 -16.67 -7.21
C LEU A 57 0.83 -17.87 -6.59
N SER A 58 1.52 -18.67 -5.76
CA SER A 58 0.90 -19.81 -5.08
C SER A 58 -0.13 -19.35 -4.04
N VAL A 59 0.15 -18.28 -3.30
CA VAL A 59 -0.83 -17.67 -2.38
C VAL A 59 -2.06 -17.21 -3.15
N TYR A 60 -1.86 -16.48 -4.25
CA TYR A 60 -2.97 -15.99 -5.06
C TYR A 60 -3.85 -17.11 -5.62
N LEU A 61 -3.23 -18.14 -6.22
CA LEU A 61 -3.97 -19.20 -6.90
C LEU A 61 -4.66 -20.17 -5.92
N PHE A 62 -4.00 -20.50 -4.81
CA PHE A 62 -4.44 -21.61 -3.95
C PHE A 62 -4.93 -21.18 -2.57
N VAL A 63 -4.41 -20.08 -2.01
CA VAL A 63 -4.87 -19.57 -0.70
C VAL A 63 -6.06 -18.64 -0.89
N GLN A 64 -6.01 -17.77 -1.90
CA GLN A 64 -7.10 -16.85 -2.22
C GLN A 64 -8.12 -17.40 -3.23
N ASP A 65 -8.04 -18.69 -3.54
CA ASP A 65 -8.89 -19.37 -4.52
C ASP A 65 -8.95 -18.68 -5.91
N GLY A 66 -7.84 -18.04 -6.31
CA GLY A 66 -7.72 -17.44 -7.64
C GLY A 66 -7.71 -18.48 -8.78
N ILE A 67 -7.62 -19.78 -8.48
CA ILE A 67 -7.74 -20.84 -9.48
C ILE A 67 -9.18 -21.01 -9.98
N THR A 68 -10.17 -20.74 -9.11
CA THR A 68 -11.59 -20.83 -9.44
C THR A 68 -12.04 -19.61 -10.23
N ASP A 69 -11.66 -18.41 -9.76
CA ASP A 69 -11.84 -17.16 -10.49
C ASP A 69 -10.57 -16.31 -10.41
N LEU A 70 -9.86 -16.22 -11.54
CA LEU A 70 -8.61 -15.47 -11.65
C LEU A 70 -8.80 -13.96 -11.50
N SER A 71 -9.97 -13.42 -11.82
CA SER A 71 -10.26 -11.98 -11.72
C SER A 71 -10.67 -11.58 -10.31
N ASN A 72 -11.45 -12.43 -9.64
CA ASN A 72 -12.08 -12.18 -8.36
C ASN A 72 -11.68 -13.24 -7.29
N PRO A 73 -10.46 -13.12 -6.73
CA PRO A 73 -10.00 -13.96 -5.65
C PRO A 73 -10.64 -13.57 -4.30
N VAL A 74 -10.75 -14.52 -3.37
CA VAL A 74 -11.15 -14.24 -1.99
C VAL A 74 -10.10 -13.32 -1.34
N SER A 75 -10.52 -12.15 -0.86
CA SER A 75 -9.58 -11.11 -0.38
C SER A 75 -9.85 -10.61 1.05
N LEU A 76 -11.10 -10.58 1.49
CA LEU A 76 -11.52 -10.07 2.80
C LEU A 76 -10.74 -10.66 4.00
N PRO A 77 -10.65 -11.99 4.20
CA PRO A 77 -9.95 -12.57 5.35
C PRO A 77 -8.43 -12.37 5.33
N TYR A 78 -7.88 -12.01 4.17
CA TYR A 78 -6.44 -11.89 3.95
C TYR A 78 -5.94 -10.44 4.03
N ARG A 79 -6.80 -9.46 4.28
CA ARG A 79 -6.41 -8.07 4.57
C ARG A 79 -5.97 -7.94 6.03
N ALA A 80 -4.98 -7.09 6.30
CA ALA A 80 -4.50 -6.81 7.64
C ALA A 80 -5.39 -5.76 8.33
N TRP A 81 -6.56 -6.16 8.81
CA TRP A 81 -7.54 -5.27 9.45
C TRP A 81 -7.06 -4.74 10.81
N SER A 82 -6.64 -5.65 11.68
CA SER A 82 -6.14 -5.35 13.02
C SER A 82 -5.24 -6.47 13.54
N TYR A 83 -4.61 -6.27 14.69
CA TYR A 83 -3.84 -7.34 15.36
C TYR A 83 -4.71 -8.50 15.84
N PHE A 84 -6.04 -8.33 15.88
CA PHE A 84 -7.00 -9.38 16.19
C PHE A 84 -7.40 -10.22 14.96
N SER A 85 -6.88 -9.89 13.77
CA SER A 85 -7.06 -10.64 12.52
C SER A 85 -5.72 -11.32 12.13
N PRO A 86 -5.27 -12.35 12.86
CA PRO A 86 -3.92 -12.90 12.70
C PRO A 86 -3.65 -13.51 11.33
N LEU A 87 -4.68 -14.06 10.68
CA LEU A 87 -4.58 -14.58 9.31
C LEU A 87 -4.17 -13.46 8.36
N GLY A 88 -4.95 -12.38 8.33
CA GLY A 88 -4.67 -11.19 7.53
C GLY A 88 -3.29 -10.60 7.83
N MET A 89 -2.91 -10.49 9.10
CA MET A 89 -1.58 -10.02 9.51
C MET A 89 -0.42 -10.88 8.97
N ALA A 90 -0.64 -12.18 8.79
CA ALA A 90 0.36 -13.10 8.26
C ALA A 90 0.42 -13.10 6.72
N THR A 91 -0.69 -12.85 6.03
CA THR A 91 -0.84 -13.11 4.59
C THR A 91 -1.03 -11.87 3.74
N SER A 92 -1.39 -10.72 4.30
CA SER A 92 -1.77 -9.50 3.56
C SER A 92 -0.75 -9.06 2.52
N SER A 93 0.53 -9.06 2.91
CA SER A 93 1.63 -8.64 2.06
C SER A 93 1.90 -9.60 0.90
N PHE A 94 1.26 -10.77 0.88
CA PHE A 94 1.40 -11.79 -0.16
C PHE A 94 0.07 -12.06 -0.90
N SER A 95 -1.02 -11.41 -0.47
CA SER A 95 -2.36 -11.56 -1.02
C SER A 95 -2.72 -10.35 -1.89
N HIS A 96 -3.68 -10.49 -2.80
CA HIS A 96 -4.09 -9.43 -3.73
C HIS A 96 -5.61 -9.38 -3.90
N ALA A 97 -6.15 -8.18 -4.09
CA ALA A 97 -7.59 -7.97 -4.24
C ALA A 97 -8.15 -8.43 -5.60
N ASN A 98 -7.33 -8.42 -6.65
CA ASN A 98 -7.73 -8.81 -8.02
C ASN A 98 -6.49 -9.06 -8.90
N LEU A 99 -6.71 -9.55 -10.13
CA LEU A 99 -5.66 -9.89 -11.08
C LEU A 99 -4.81 -8.69 -11.51
N GLY A 100 -5.44 -7.53 -11.69
CA GLY A 100 -4.75 -6.30 -12.05
C GLY A 100 -3.75 -5.88 -10.97
N HIS A 101 -4.16 -5.97 -9.70
CA HIS A 101 -3.31 -5.69 -8.55
C HIS A 101 -2.12 -6.68 -8.47
N LEU A 102 -2.36 -7.98 -8.62
CA LEU A 102 -1.29 -8.99 -8.68
C LEU A 102 -0.30 -8.70 -9.81
N THR A 103 -0.83 -8.53 -11.03
CA THR A 103 -0.02 -8.30 -12.24
C THR A 103 0.86 -7.06 -12.07
N GLY A 104 0.30 -5.98 -11.54
CA GLY A 104 1.03 -4.75 -11.30
C GLY A 104 2.22 -4.93 -10.36
N ASN A 105 2.01 -5.65 -9.26
CA ASN A 105 3.06 -5.97 -8.30
C ASN A 105 4.11 -6.93 -8.88
N MET A 106 3.71 -7.93 -9.65
CA MET A 106 4.63 -8.90 -10.26
C MET A 106 5.53 -8.27 -11.32
N ILE A 107 4.98 -7.42 -12.20
CA ILE A 107 5.76 -6.66 -13.19
C ILE A 107 6.78 -5.76 -12.47
N ALA A 108 6.35 -5.04 -11.44
CA ALA A 108 7.25 -4.19 -10.67
C ALA A 108 8.37 -5.00 -9.99
N THR A 109 8.01 -6.12 -9.35
CA THR A 109 8.94 -7.05 -8.68
C THR A 109 9.98 -7.60 -9.65
N LEU A 110 9.56 -8.06 -10.83
CA LEU A 110 10.46 -8.57 -11.88
C LEU A 110 11.51 -7.54 -12.32
N LEU A 111 11.22 -6.24 -12.21
CA LEU A 111 12.13 -5.17 -12.61
C LEU A 111 13.06 -4.73 -11.48
N VAL A 112 12.59 -4.70 -10.24
CA VAL A 112 13.36 -4.13 -9.11
C VAL A 112 13.99 -5.16 -8.18
N ALA A 113 13.33 -6.28 -7.92
CA ALA A 113 13.83 -7.30 -7.00
C ALA A 113 15.14 -7.95 -7.48
N PRO A 114 15.37 -8.21 -8.79
CA PRO A 114 16.67 -8.70 -9.26
C PRO A 114 17.82 -7.73 -9.00
N ILE A 115 17.56 -6.40 -9.01
CA ILE A 115 18.56 -5.39 -8.67
C ILE A 115 18.89 -5.50 -7.18
N ALA A 116 17.87 -5.60 -6.32
CA ALA A 116 18.05 -5.80 -4.89
C ALA A 116 18.81 -7.11 -4.58
N GLU A 117 18.45 -8.21 -5.23
CA GLU A 117 19.13 -9.51 -5.09
C GLU A 117 20.58 -9.46 -5.60
N PHE A 118 20.85 -8.73 -6.68
CA PHE A 118 22.21 -8.48 -7.15
C PHE A 118 23.03 -7.65 -6.17
N VAL A 119 22.41 -6.65 -5.52
CA VAL A 119 23.03 -5.88 -4.43
C VAL A 119 23.33 -6.80 -3.25
N TRP A 120 22.38 -7.65 -2.84
CA TRP A 120 22.56 -8.65 -1.79
C TRP A 120 23.72 -9.60 -2.11
N GLY A 121 23.70 -10.22 -3.29
CA GLY A 121 24.69 -11.14 -3.82
C GLY A 121 24.64 -12.53 -3.16
N HIS A 122 24.59 -13.58 -3.99
CA HIS A 122 24.75 -14.97 -3.56
C HIS A 122 26.20 -15.24 -3.15
N TYR A 123 27.16 -14.64 -3.86
CA TYR A 123 28.58 -14.64 -3.48
C TYR A 123 28.90 -13.36 -2.68
N PRO A 124 29.11 -13.44 -1.35
CA PRO A 124 29.31 -12.26 -0.50
C PRO A 124 30.54 -11.43 -0.89
N ASP A 125 31.63 -12.10 -1.26
CA ASP A 125 32.93 -11.52 -1.60
C ASP A 125 33.19 -11.49 -3.12
N GLY A 126 32.15 -11.76 -3.93
CA GLY A 126 32.28 -11.99 -5.37
C GLY A 126 32.71 -13.43 -5.70
N ARG A 127 32.51 -13.84 -6.95
CA ARG A 127 32.85 -15.20 -7.41
C ARG A 127 34.35 -15.41 -7.66
N ASP A 128 35.07 -14.36 -8.04
CA ASP A 128 36.47 -14.44 -8.51
C ASP A 128 37.52 -14.13 -7.41
N THR A 129 37.14 -14.18 -6.13
CA THR A 129 38.09 -13.96 -5.01
C THR A 129 38.85 -15.21 -4.60
N ASP A 130 38.77 -16.29 -5.39
CA ASP A 130 39.47 -17.54 -5.15
C ASP A 130 40.71 -17.66 -6.05
N ASP A 131 41.74 -16.90 -5.68
CA ASP A 131 43.13 -17.35 -5.78
C ASP A 131 43.72 -17.14 -4.38
N GLN A 132 44.00 -18.25 -3.67
CA GLN A 132 44.64 -18.36 -2.34
C GLN A 132 43.69 -18.43 -1.13
N ASP A 133 43.09 -19.59 -0.86
CA ASP A 133 43.25 -20.30 0.43
C ASP A 133 42.43 -21.61 0.49
N GLU A 134 42.93 -22.67 -0.15
CA GLU A 134 42.38 -24.04 -0.05
C GLU A 134 42.33 -24.59 1.40
N THR A 135 42.98 -23.90 2.35
CA THR A 135 43.12 -24.33 3.75
C THR A 135 41.91 -23.97 4.65
N MET A 136 40.90 -23.23 4.16
CA MET A 136 39.73 -22.78 4.93
C MET A 136 38.37 -23.35 4.47
N ALA A 137 38.37 -24.37 3.61
CA ALA A 137 37.16 -24.96 3.05
C ALA A 137 36.29 -25.77 4.06
N LEU A 138 36.78 -26.00 5.28
CA LEU A 138 36.11 -26.91 6.24
C LEU A 138 35.07 -26.27 7.17
N ALA A 139 34.79 -24.97 7.06
CA ALA A 139 33.71 -24.35 7.85
C ALA A 139 33.17 -23.06 7.22
N THR A 140 32.81 -23.05 5.94
CA THR A 140 32.01 -21.93 5.43
C THR A 140 30.67 -21.94 6.16
N PRO A 141 30.31 -20.90 6.93
CA PRO A 141 29.03 -20.87 7.62
C PRO A 141 27.88 -20.98 6.60
N TRP A 142 26.80 -21.67 6.96
CA TRP A 142 25.66 -21.90 6.07
C TRP A 142 25.14 -20.60 5.41
N TRP A 143 25.15 -19.48 6.15
CA TRP A 143 24.72 -18.17 5.66
C TRP A 143 25.65 -17.50 4.61
N ARG A 144 26.82 -18.10 4.34
CA ARG A 144 27.73 -17.74 3.24
C ARG A 144 27.58 -18.65 2.02
N THR A 145 26.89 -19.78 2.13
CA THR A 145 26.69 -20.73 1.02
C THR A 145 25.81 -20.10 -0.08
N PRO A 146 26.27 -19.99 -1.33
CA PRO A 146 25.56 -19.22 -2.37
C PRO A 146 24.13 -19.68 -2.66
N TRP A 147 23.91 -21.00 -2.77
CA TRP A 147 22.57 -21.56 -3.04
C TRP A 147 21.62 -21.34 -1.85
N LEU A 148 22.10 -21.48 -0.61
CA LEU A 148 21.27 -21.24 0.57
C LEU A 148 20.91 -19.75 0.71
N ARG A 149 21.84 -18.85 0.35
CA ARG A 149 21.56 -17.41 0.30
C ARG A 149 20.50 -17.06 -0.73
N ALA A 150 20.51 -17.74 -1.88
CA ALA A 150 19.61 -17.53 -2.99
C ALA A 150 18.20 -18.08 -2.70
N PHE A 151 18.09 -19.36 -2.35
CA PHE A 151 16.82 -20.08 -2.29
C PHE A 151 16.15 -20.04 -0.90
N VAL A 152 16.88 -19.68 0.16
CA VAL A 152 16.35 -19.71 1.52
C VAL A 152 16.49 -18.36 2.21
N VAL A 153 17.72 -17.83 2.35
CA VAL A 153 17.92 -16.59 3.14
C VAL A 153 17.22 -15.40 2.50
N PHE A 154 17.38 -15.19 1.19
CA PHE A 154 16.74 -14.06 0.51
C PHE A 154 15.21 -14.14 0.59
N PRO A 155 14.54 -15.26 0.21
CA PRO A 155 13.10 -15.40 0.38
C PRO A 155 12.62 -15.22 1.83
N LEU A 156 13.31 -15.80 2.83
CA LEU A 156 12.93 -15.64 4.24
C LEU A 156 13.06 -14.20 4.73
N VAL A 157 14.07 -13.45 4.29
CA VAL A 157 14.19 -12.02 4.60
C VAL A 157 13.05 -11.24 3.96
N VAL A 158 12.69 -11.55 2.73
CA VAL A 158 11.54 -10.93 2.03
C VAL A 158 10.25 -11.22 2.79
N ILE A 159 10.01 -12.47 3.21
CA ILE A 159 8.85 -12.84 4.02
C ILE A 159 8.85 -12.06 5.34
N GLY A 160 9.99 -11.97 6.04
CA GLY A 160 10.11 -11.21 7.29
C GLY A 160 9.84 -9.71 7.12
N ILE A 161 10.26 -9.12 5.99
CA ILE A 161 9.92 -7.74 5.64
C ILE A 161 8.41 -7.62 5.39
N GLY A 162 7.79 -8.57 4.70
CA GLY A 162 6.34 -8.58 4.47
C GLY A 162 5.53 -8.64 5.77
N LEU A 163 5.93 -9.49 6.71
CA LEU A 163 5.32 -9.53 8.03
C LEU A 163 5.48 -8.20 8.78
N ALA A 164 6.68 -7.61 8.72
CA ALA A 164 6.92 -6.30 9.33
C ALA A 164 6.10 -5.19 8.67
N THR A 165 5.94 -5.20 7.34
CA THR A 165 5.11 -4.20 6.65
C THR A 165 3.64 -4.35 7.00
N SER A 166 3.13 -5.58 7.09
CA SER A 166 1.74 -5.83 7.50
C SER A 166 1.47 -5.38 8.94
N LEU A 167 2.38 -5.70 9.86
CA LEU A 167 2.21 -5.36 11.28
C LEU A 167 2.19 -3.85 11.53
N PHE A 168 2.88 -3.08 10.70
CA PHE A 168 3.04 -1.64 10.90
C PHE A 168 2.36 -0.81 9.82
N SER A 169 1.50 -1.41 8.99
CA SER A 169 0.70 -0.68 8.01
C SER A 169 -0.59 -0.16 8.61
N LEU A 170 -1.01 1.02 8.18
CA LEU A 170 -2.28 1.63 8.62
C LEU A 170 -3.43 1.15 7.74
N GLY A 171 -4.51 0.70 8.39
CA GLY A 171 -5.74 0.28 7.74
C GLY A 171 -5.68 -1.13 7.14
N PRO A 172 -6.76 -1.59 6.50
CA PRO A 172 -6.89 -2.94 5.96
C PRO A 172 -6.07 -3.14 4.69
N VAL A 173 -4.76 -3.26 4.87
CA VAL A 173 -3.80 -3.38 3.78
C VAL A 173 -3.80 -4.81 3.22
N ILE A 174 -3.68 -4.90 1.91
CA ILE A 174 -3.45 -6.12 1.13
C ILE A 174 -2.57 -5.74 -0.06
N GLY A 175 -1.66 -6.63 -0.44
CA GLY A 175 -0.81 -6.44 -1.61
C GLY A 175 0.69 -6.51 -1.31
N PHE A 176 1.42 -6.93 -2.33
CA PHE A 176 2.89 -7.05 -2.31
C PHE A 176 3.62 -5.72 -2.56
N SER A 177 2.90 -4.61 -2.78
CA SER A 177 3.47 -3.32 -3.14
C SER A 177 4.45 -2.79 -2.09
N GLY A 178 4.19 -2.96 -0.79
CA GLY A 178 5.13 -2.59 0.28
C GLY A 178 6.53 -3.21 0.09
N LEU A 179 6.59 -4.47 -0.34
CA LEU A 179 7.85 -5.17 -0.63
C LEU A 179 8.51 -4.66 -1.91
N VAL A 180 7.73 -4.31 -2.94
CA VAL A 180 8.25 -3.66 -4.15
C VAL A 180 8.98 -2.36 -3.78
N TYR A 181 8.38 -1.55 -2.90
CA TYR A 181 9.01 -0.33 -2.40
C TYR A 181 10.23 -0.65 -1.53
N ALA A 182 10.22 -1.72 -0.74
CA ALA A 182 11.40 -2.17 0.01
C ALA A 182 12.56 -2.59 -0.90
N PHE A 183 12.28 -3.32 -1.99
CA PHE A 183 13.30 -3.63 -2.99
C PHE A 183 13.88 -2.36 -3.63
N ALA A 184 13.02 -1.40 -3.98
CA ALA A 184 13.45 -0.12 -4.52
C ALA A 184 14.33 0.66 -3.52
N GLY A 185 13.86 0.82 -2.27
CA GLY A 185 14.60 1.50 -1.21
C GLY A 185 15.95 0.85 -0.92
N PHE A 186 16.03 -0.49 -0.96
CA PHE A 186 17.28 -1.23 -0.78
C PHE A 186 18.24 -1.05 -1.97
N ALA A 187 17.73 -1.17 -3.20
CA ALA A 187 18.53 -1.11 -4.41
C ALA A 187 19.02 0.31 -4.73
N ILE A 188 18.20 1.34 -4.48
CA ILE A 188 18.47 2.73 -4.84
C ILE A 188 19.72 3.29 -4.14
N VAL A 189 20.07 2.77 -2.95
CA VAL A 189 21.28 3.17 -2.23
C VAL A 189 22.54 2.79 -3.00
N ARG A 190 22.53 1.63 -3.70
CA ARG A 190 23.69 1.12 -4.43
C ARG A 190 23.68 1.50 -5.91
N PHE A 191 22.50 1.43 -6.55
CA PHE A 191 22.32 1.68 -7.98
C PHE A 191 21.21 2.71 -8.21
N PRO A 192 21.41 4.00 -7.84
CA PRO A 192 20.33 4.98 -7.77
C PRO A 192 19.61 5.17 -9.10
N ILE A 193 20.37 5.40 -10.17
CA ILE A 193 19.83 5.66 -11.50
C ILE A 193 19.21 4.40 -12.11
N THR A 194 19.85 3.24 -11.96
CA THR A 194 19.31 1.97 -12.48
C THR A 194 17.98 1.64 -11.81
N THR A 195 17.90 1.77 -10.49
CA THR A 195 16.65 1.54 -9.74
C THR A 195 15.58 2.55 -10.12
N LEU A 196 15.93 3.84 -10.28
CA LEU A 196 15.00 4.86 -10.76
C LEU A 196 14.43 4.48 -12.14
N LEU A 197 15.30 4.17 -13.11
CA LEU A 197 14.86 3.85 -14.47
C LEU A 197 14.04 2.55 -14.52
N ALA A 198 14.43 1.54 -13.74
CA ALA A 198 13.69 0.28 -13.61
C ALA A 198 12.26 0.50 -13.11
N THR A 199 12.09 1.35 -12.09
CA THR A 199 10.80 1.59 -11.42
C THR A 199 9.96 2.71 -12.03
N THR A 200 10.46 3.37 -13.07
CA THR A 200 9.75 4.46 -13.77
C THR A 200 9.63 4.14 -15.25
N VAL A 201 10.64 4.49 -16.06
CA VAL A 201 10.64 4.37 -17.52
C VAL A 201 10.43 2.93 -17.97
N ILE A 202 11.20 1.99 -17.44
CA ILE A 202 11.15 0.58 -17.86
C ILE A 202 9.84 -0.06 -17.40
N GLN A 203 9.37 0.27 -16.19
CA GLN A 203 8.09 -0.21 -15.69
C GLN A 203 6.93 0.26 -16.57
N SER A 204 6.87 1.54 -16.94
CA SER A 204 5.85 2.06 -17.85
C SER A 204 5.89 1.38 -19.22
N ALA A 205 7.08 1.16 -19.77
CA ALA A 205 7.25 0.43 -21.03
C ALA A 205 6.79 -1.04 -20.91
N ALA A 206 7.10 -1.71 -19.80
CA ALA A 206 6.67 -3.09 -19.56
C ALA A 206 5.14 -3.21 -19.50
N PHE A 207 4.45 -2.28 -18.82
CA PHE A 207 2.99 -2.23 -18.83
C PHE A 207 2.40 -1.93 -20.21
N ALA A 208 3.03 -1.04 -20.98
CA ALA A 208 2.60 -0.76 -22.35
C ALA A 208 2.72 -2.00 -23.24
N ILE A 209 3.84 -2.73 -23.15
CA ILE A 209 4.05 -3.99 -23.89
C ILE A 209 3.04 -5.05 -23.43
N TYR A 210 2.87 -5.22 -22.11
CA TYR A 210 1.91 -6.18 -21.56
C TYR A 210 0.49 -5.92 -22.04
N ARG A 211 0.01 -4.67 -21.93
CA ARG A 211 -1.32 -4.28 -22.43
C ARG A 211 -1.44 -4.45 -23.94
N ALA A 212 -0.40 -4.10 -24.71
CA ALA A 212 -0.39 -4.31 -26.16
C ALA A 212 -0.40 -5.79 -26.57
N LEU A 213 0.10 -6.70 -25.73
CA LEU A 213 0.01 -8.14 -25.98
C LEU A 213 -1.38 -8.69 -25.66
N GLN A 214 -2.06 -8.17 -24.63
CA GLN A 214 -3.41 -8.60 -24.25
C GLN A 214 -4.48 -8.02 -25.18
N THR A 215 -4.41 -6.71 -25.40
CA THR A 215 -5.36 -5.93 -26.20
C THR A 215 -4.57 -5.08 -27.19
N PRO A 216 -4.13 -5.65 -28.34
CA PRO A 216 -3.31 -4.95 -29.32
C PRO A 216 -3.99 -3.76 -29.98
N VAL A 217 -5.32 -3.81 -30.07
CA VAL A 217 -6.18 -2.71 -30.49
C VAL A 217 -7.16 -2.48 -29.36
N LEU A 218 -6.98 -1.37 -28.65
CA LEU A 218 -7.89 -0.92 -27.60
C LEU A 218 -8.90 0.05 -28.24
N VAL A 219 -10.18 -0.27 -28.13
CA VAL A 219 -11.28 0.62 -28.51
C VAL A 219 -11.94 1.04 -27.20
N GLU A 220 -11.93 2.33 -26.94
CA GLU A 220 -12.57 2.95 -25.78
C GLU A 220 -13.62 3.92 -26.31
N VAL A 221 -14.81 3.86 -25.73
CA VAL A 221 -15.90 4.81 -25.99
C VAL A 221 -16.18 5.53 -24.67
N ALA A 222 -16.63 6.79 -24.74
CA ALA A 222 -17.02 7.48 -23.53
C ALA A 222 -18.28 6.82 -22.96
N GLU A 223 -18.14 6.18 -21.81
CA GLU A 223 -19.21 5.51 -21.09
C GLU A 223 -19.29 6.09 -19.68
N ALA A 224 -20.49 6.09 -19.10
CA ALA A 224 -20.65 6.47 -17.71
C ALA A 224 -19.91 5.45 -16.82
N SER A 225 -19.45 5.88 -15.65
CA SER A 225 -18.77 5.01 -14.70
C SER A 225 -19.31 5.30 -13.31
N PRO A 226 -19.37 4.30 -12.43
CA PRO A 226 -19.86 4.51 -11.08
C PRO A 226 -18.97 5.53 -10.35
N PRO A 227 -19.54 6.31 -9.41
CA PRO A 227 -18.74 7.16 -8.54
C PRO A 227 -17.62 6.37 -7.85
N ALA A 228 -16.43 6.97 -7.84
CA ALA A 228 -15.24 6.36 -7.27
C ALA A 228 -14.38 7.41 -6.56
N PRO A 229 -13.73 7.07 -5.44
CA PRO A 229 -12.78 7.94 -4.79
C PRO A 229 -11.69 8.41 -5.77
N PRO A 230 -11.12 9.61 -5.57
CA PRO A 230 -9.99 10.06 -6.35
C PRO A 230 -8.87 9.01 -6.37
N SER A 231 -8.21 8.83 -7.51
CA SER A 231 -7.24 7.74 -7.70
C SER A 231 -6.08 7.74 -6.68
N TRP A 232 -5.81 8.86 -6.03
CA TRP A 232 -4.79 9.01 -4.98
C TRP A 232 -5.30 8.65 -3.57
N ALA A 233 -6.61 8.58 -3.34
CA ALA A 233 -7.24 8.26 -2.06
C ALA A 233 -7.32 6.74 -1.78
N ASN A 234 -7.18 5.90 -2.81
CA ASN A 234 -7.17 4.44 -2.68
C ASN A 234 -5.75 3.84 -2.60
N VAL A 235 -4.74 4.66 -2.27
CA VAL A 235 -3.34 4.25 -2.25
C VAL A 235 -2.82 4.19 -0.83
N ALA A 236 -2.28 3.04 -0.42
CA ALA A 236 -1.62 2.84 0.87
C ALA A 236 -0.25 3.55 0.94
N ILE A 237 -0.23 4.88 0.90
CA ILE A 237 1.00 5.71 0.86
C ILE A 237 1.89 5.43 2.07
N GLN A 238 1.29 5.27 3.26
CA GLN A 238 2.03 4.92 4.47
C GLN A 238 2.71 3.56 4.34
N GLY A 239 2.02 2.53 3.85
CA GLY A 239 2.57 1.18 3.66
C GLY A 239 3.70 1.17 2.61
N HIS A 240 3.53 1.92 1.52
CA HIS A 240 4.57 2.11 0.51
C HIS A 240 5.81 2.81 1.07
N ALA A 241 5.62 3.89 1.84
CA ALA A 241 6.71 4.62 2.48
C ALA A 241 7.43 3.73 3.51
N LEU A 242 6.68 3.02 4.36
CA LEU A 242 7.22 2.07 5.33
C LEU A 242 8.13 1.04 4.67
N GLY A 243 7.64 0.37 3.62
CA GLY A 243 8.41 -0.58 2.83
C GLY A 243 9.70 0.05 2.29
N PHE A 244 9.60 1.21 1.63
CA PHE A 244 10.75 1.95 1.11
C PHE A 244 11.80 2.24 2.18
N PHE A 245 11.39 2.73 3.36
CA PHE A 245 12.30 3.07 4.45
C PHE A 245 12.94 1.83 5.10
N ILE A 246 12.21 0.72 5.24
CA ILE A 246 12.79 -0.57 5.68
C ILE A 246 13.90 -0.99 4.71
N GLY A 247 13.60 -1.01 3.41
CA GLY A 247 14.56 -1.32 2.37
C GLY A 247 15.78 -0.40 2.39
N LEU A 248 15.55 0.91 2.52
CA LEU A 248 16.58 1.93 2.58
C LEU A 248 17.53 1.72 3.76
N VAL A 249 16.99 1.48 4.97
CA VAL A 249 17.79 1.22 6.17
C VAL A 249 18.65 -0.03 5.99
N LEU A 250 18.08 -1.12 5.51
CA LEU A 250 18.83 -2.35 5.22
C LEU A 250 19.93 -2.12 4.18
N GLY A 251 19.64 -1.34 3.14
CA GLY A 251 20.59 -0.97 2.09
C GLY A 251 21.76 -0.14 2.62
N ILE A 252 21.48 0.88 3.44
CA ILE A 252 22.49 1.73 4.09
C ILE A 252 23.40 0.91 5.01
N VAL A 253 22.82 0.04 5.84
CA VAL A 253 23.58 -0.82 6.75
C VAL A 253 24.48 -1.78 5.98
N LEU A 254 23.98 -2.37 4.90
CA LEU A 254 24.78 -3.26 4.03
C LEU A 254 25.92 -2.52 3.35
N LEU A 255 25.67 -1.32 2.82
CA LEU A 255 26.70 -0.51 2.15
C LEU A 255 27.77 -0.03 3.12
N GLU A 256 27.42 0.33 4.35
CA GLU A 256 28.41 0.69 5.36
C GLU A 256 29.28 -0.50 5.73
N ARG A 257 28.70 -1.70 5.90
CA ARG A 257 29.47 -2.93 6.16
C ARG A 257 30.43 -3.26 5.02
N ARG A 258 30.08 -2.91 3.78
CA ARG A 258 30.91 -3.17 2.58
C ARG A 258 31.81 -1.99 2.18
N GLY A 259 31.80 -0.89 2.94
CA GLY A 259 32.67 0.27 2.67
C GLY A 259 32.38 1.01 1.37
N PHE A 260 31.21 0.82 0.76
CA PHE A 260 30.86 1.48 -0.51
C PHE A 260 30.22 2.85 -0.28
N ARG A 261 30.54 3.80 -1.16
CA ARG A 261 29.95 5.15 -1.14
C ARG A 261 29.39 5.48 -2.52
N PRO A 262 28.07 5.67 -2.65
CA PRO A 262 27.48 6.15 -3.90
C PRO A 262 27.69 7.66 -4.05
N ASP A 263 27.53 8.13 -5.27
CA ASP A 263 27.50 9.56 -5.60
C ASP A 263 26.25 10.21 -4.97
N PRO A 264 26.40 11.19 -4.06
CA PRO A 264 25.27 11.84 -3.39
C PRO A 264 24.30 12.51 -4.35
N CYS A 265 24.78 13.08 -5.46
CA CYS A 265 23.93 13.73 -6.45
C CYS A 265 23.00 12.72 -7.12
N ARG A 266 23.54 11.55 -7.49
CA ARG A 266 22.75 10.46 -8.08
C ARG A 266 21.71 9.92 -7.10
N VAL A 267 22.07 9.78 -5.82
CA VAL A 267 21.13 9.35 -4.77
C VAL A 267 20.00 10.38 -4.62
N TRP A 268 20.33 11.66 -4.51
CA TRP A 268 19.32 12.72 -4.35
C TRP A 268 18.35 12.76 -5.53
N ILE A 269 18.86 12.80 -6.77
CA ILE A 269 18.03 12.79 -7.98
C ILE A 269 17.15 11.55 -8.02
N ALA A 270 17.73 10.37 -7.77
CA ALA A 270 16.99 9.12 -7.84
C ALA A 270 15.89 9.05 -6.78
N VAL A 271 16.19 9.37 -5.52
CA VAL A 271 15.21 9.33 -4.43
C VAL A 271 14.10 10.35 -4.64
N ALA A 272 14.43 11.59 -5.01
CA ALA A 272 13.44 12.63 -5.26
C ALA A 272 12.52 12.26 -6.43
N LEU A 273 13.07 11.92 -7.60
CA LEU A 273 12.27 11.56 -8.77
C LEU A 273 11.49 10.27 -8.58
N TYR A 274 12.05 9.29 -7.84
CA TYR A 274 11.32 8.09 -7.46
C TYR A 274 10.10 8.45 -6.60
N ALA A 275 10.27 9.25 -5.55
CA ALA A 275 9.18 9.63 -4.65
C ALA A 275 8.07 10.42 -5.38
N PHE A 276 8.43 11.35 -6.27
CA PHE A 276 7.45 12.05 -7.10
C PHE A 276 6.72 11.12 -8.07
N SER A 277 7.47 10.28 -8.79
CA SER A 277 6.88 9.33 -9.73
C SER A 277 5.98 8.30 -9.06
N LYS A 278 6.20 8.01 -7.78
CA LYS A 278 5.43 7.05 -6.98
C LYS A 278 4.33 7.69 -6.13
N GLY A 279 4.05 8.97 -6.31
CA GLY A 279 2.97 9.66 -5.62
C GLY A 279 3.17 9.82 -4.10
N LEU A 280 4.39 9.67 -3.58
CA LEU A 280 4.64 9.73 -2.12
C LEU A 280 4.39 11.10 -1.49
N TRP A 281 4.14 12.12 -2.32
CA TRP A 281 3.74 13.47 -1.91
C TRP A 281 2.22 13.61 -1.71
N GLN A 282 1.42 12.62 -2.10
CA GLN A 282 -0.05 12.69 -2.12
C GLN A 282 -0.66 12.48 -0.72
N ILE A 283 -0.18 13.22 0.28
CA ILE A 283 -0.71 13.14 1.65
C ILE A 283 -2.14 13.69 1.62
N TYR A 284 -3.11 12.88 2.05
CA TYR A 284 -4.52 13.25 2.04
C TYR A 284 -5.22 12.99 3.37
N TRP A 285 -6.40 13.58 3.52
CA TRP A 285 -7.33 13.37 4.62
C TRP A 285 -8.77 13.44 4.12
N PHE A 286 -9.71 12.95 4.91
CA PHE A 286 -11.15 13.01 4.62
C PHE A 286 -11.73 14.32 5.17
N GLY A 287 -12.63 14.96 4.41
CA GLY A 287 -13.34 16.18 4.81
C GLY A 287 -14.84 15.94 4.94
N GLU A 288 -15.57 16.98 5.33
CA GLU A 288 -17.03 16.97 5.44
C GLU A 288 -17.71 16.61 4.10
N GLY A 289 -18.87 15.94 4.18
CA GLY A 289 -19.70 15.61 3.02
C GLY A 289 -19.03 14.69 1.99
N ASN A 290 -18.35 13.63 2.45
CA ASN A 290 -17.64 12.67 1.60
C ASN A 290 -16.57 13.30 0.68
N SER A 291 -15.93 14.39 1.15
CA SER A 291 -14.90 15.10 0.40
C SER A 291 -13.49 14.61 0.74
N PHE A 292 -12.54 14.77 -0.20
CA PHE A 292 -11.14 14.36 0.01
C PHE A 292 -10.20 15.57 -0.09
N LEU A 293 -9.39 15.80 0.94
CA LEU A 293 -8.43 16.89 1.01
C LEU A 293 -7.02 16.40 0.67
N LEU A 294 -6.37 17.01 -0.34
CA LEU A 294 -5.02 16.65 -0.76
C LEU A 294 -3.99 17.73 -0.41
N PHE A 295 -3.07 17.45 0.52
CA PHE A 295 -2.04 18.37 1.01
C PHE A 295 -0.80 18.42 0.10
N GLN A 296 -0.98 18.91 -1.14
CA GLN A 296 0.06 18.88 -2.17
C GLN A 296 1.36 19.61 -1.76
N GLY A 297 1.23 20.85 -1.28
CA GLY A 297 2.38 21.69 -0.89
C GLY A 297 3.24 21.08 0.22
N PRO A 298 2.63 20.73 1.39
CA PRO A 298 3.33 20.02 2.46
C PRO A 298 3.97 18.71 2.00
N GLY A 299 3.25 17.90 1.21
CA GLY A 299 3.77 16.64 0.67
C GLY A 299 5.01 16.80 -0.20
N VAL A 300 5.01 17.77 -1.13
CA VAL A 300 6.17 18.11 -1.97
C VAL A 300 7.36 18.54 -1.11
N ALA A 301 7.14 19.39 -0.10
CA ALA A 301 8.20 19.84 0.80
C ALA A 301 8.80 18.68 1.60
N ILE A 302 7.96 17.81 2.15
CA ILE A 302 8.39 16.61 2.90
C ILE A 302 9.27 15.71 2.03
N VAL A 303 8.85 15.42 0.78
CA VAL A 303 9.62 14.59 -0.14
C VAL A 303 11.01 15.18 -0.41
N LEU A 304 11.11 16.48 -0.69
CA LEU A 304 12.39 17.13 -0.96
C LEU A 304 13.31 17.15 0.26
N VAL A 305 12.77 17.44 1.45
CA VAL A 305 13.52 17.40 2.71
C VAL A 305 14.02 15.99 3.01
N LEU A 306 13.16 14.98 2.89
CA LEU A 306 13.54 13.59 3.10
C LEU A 306 14.58 13.12 2.08
N ALA A 307 14.47 13.51 0.80
CA ALA A 307 15.49 13.19 -0.20
C ALA A 307 16.88 13.74 0.18
N VAL A 308 16.95 14.94 0.75
CA VAL A 308 18.20 15.51 1.29
C VAL A 308 18.69 14.73 2.50
N VAL A 309 17.82 14.44 3.47
CA VAL A 309 18.18 13.66 4.67
C VAL A 309 18.71 12.28 4.31
N ILE A 310 18.04 11.58 3.39
CA ILE A 310 18.46 10.28 2.89
C ILE A 310 19.83 10.40 2.21
N THR A 311 20.02 11.39 1.35
CA THR A 311 21.31 11.64 0.68
C THR A 311 22.44 11.88 1.69
N LEU A 312 22.18 12.63 2.76
CA LEU A 312 23.14 12.85 3.84
C LEU A 312 23.44 11.55 4.61
N SER A 313 22.44 10.72 4.88
CA SER A 313 22.63 9.43 5.58
C SER A 313 23.53 8.45 4.82
N VAL A 314 23.56 8.58 3.49
CA VAL A 314 24.33 7.72 2.60
C VAL A 314 25.70 8.33 2.27
N GLY A 315 25.74 9.62 1.96
CA GLY A 315 26.89 10.30 1.34
C GLY A 315 27.67 11.26 2.24
N ALA A 316 27.16 11.63 3.42
CA ALA A 316 27.82 12.63 4.25
C ALA A 316 29.15 12.15 4.87
N SER A 317 30.01 13.11 5.23
CA SER A 317 31.29 12.84 5.87
C SER A 317 31.12 12.28 7.29
N LYS A 318 32.09 11.49 7.75
CA LYS A 318 32.16 10.96 9.13
C LYS A 318 32.59 12.02 10.16
N GLN A 319 32.58 13.30 9.78
CA GLN A 319 32.99 14.39 10.67
C GLN A 319 31.93 14.61 11.76
N PRO A 320 32.32 15.15 12.92
CA PRO A 320 31.40 15.49 14.00
C PRO A 320 30.25 16.38 13.50
N SER A 321 29.02 16.07 13.93
CA SER A 321 27.82 16.85 13.59
C SER A 321 27.80 18.22 14.27
N VAL A 322 28.44 18.34 15.43
CA VAL A 322 28.54 19.59 16.20
C VAL A 322 29.83 20.34 15.83
N PRO A 323 29.77 21.65 15.51
CA PRO A 323 30.97 22.45 15.30
C PRO A 323 31.83 22.49 16.58
N PRO A 324 33.17 22.42 16.49
CA PRO A 324 34.06 22.43 17.67
C PRO A 324 33.86 23.64 18.60
N ARG A 325 33.30 24.74 18.08
CA ARG A 325 33.00 25.96 18.83
C ARG A 325 31.81 25.77 19.79
N LEU A 326 30.77 25.03 19.36
CA LEU A 326 29.58 24.79 20.17
C LEU A 326 29.85 23.72 21.22
N GLU A 327 30.65 22.71 20.89
CA GLU A 327 31.12 21.70 21.84
C GLU A 327 31.95 22.33 22.97
N ARG A 328 32.81 23.32 22.68
CA ARG A 328 33.51 24.11 23.72
C ARG A 328 32.59 24.97 24.58
N LEU A 329 31.48 25.46 24.03
CA LEU A 329 30.50 26.25 24.78
C LEU A 329 29.67 25.37 25.72
N ILE A 330 29.25 24.19 25.26
CA ILE A 330 28.53 23.19 26.06
C ILE A 330 29.47 22.54 27.09
N ALA A 331 30.74 22.32 26.76
CA ALA A 331 31.75 21.84 27.70
C ALA A 331 32.05 22.89 28.79
N ARG A 332 32.04 24.19 28.45
CA ARG A 332 32.17 25.28 29.43
C ARG A 332 30.99 25.36 30.39
N SER A 333 29.76 25.10 29.94
CA SER A 333 28.58 25.09 30.82
C SER A 333 28.47 23.83 31.69
N ARG A 334 29.18 22.75 31.35
CA ARG A 334 29.26 21.49 32.12
C ARG A 334 30.47 21.40 33.07
N THR A 335 31.18 22.48 33.34
CA THR A 335 32.28 22.45 34.30
C THR A 335 31.76 22.46 35.74
N SER A 336 31.62 21.26 36.32
CA SER A 336 32.13 21.04 37.68
C SER A 336 33.66 21.21 37.67
N PRO A 337 34.30 21.71 38.74
CA PRO A 337 35.74 21.94 38.75
C PRO A 337 36.47 20.62 38.44
N PRO A 338 37.60 20.66 37.73
CA PRO A 338 38.29 19.45 37.32
C PRO A 338 38.67 18.66 38.58
N SER A 339 38.09 17.48 38.75
CA SER A 339 38.64 16.50 39.68
C SER A 339 40.01 16.11 39.12
N ASP A 340 41.04 16.62 39.78
CA ASP A 340 42.45 16.26 39.67
C ASP A 340 42.54 14.73 39.56
N THR A 341 42.63 14.20 38.34
CA THR A 341 42.89 12.79 38.09
C THR A 341 44.26 12.52 38.68
N GLY A 342 44.29 11.75 39.78
CA GLY A 342 45.46 11.54 40.65
C GLY A 342 46.69 10.86 40.02
N ILE A 343 46.85 10.95 38.70
CA ILE A 343 47.93 10.39 37.90
C ILE A 343 48.71 11.49 37.18
N ASP A 344 48.13 12.66 36.92
CA ASP A 344 48.80 13.76 36.21
C ASP A 344 49.83 14.45 37.11
N ARG A 345 49.48 14.72 38.38
CA ARG A 345 50.35 15.38 39.36
C ARG A 345 51.63 14.58 39.69
N PRO A 346 51.59 13.25 39.89
CA PRO A 346 52.81 12.46 40.05
C PRO A 346 53.69 12.40 38.79
N LEU A 347 53.11 12.35 37.59
CA LEU A 347 53.86 12.29 36.33
C LEU A 347 54.52 13.63 35.97
N GLU A 348 53.90 14.74 36.32
CA GLU A 348 54.45 16.08 36.19
C GLU A 348 55.61 16.30 37.16
N ILE A 349 55.50 15.80 38.40
CA ILE A 349 56.59 15.78 39.41
C ILE A 349 57.75 14.89 38.96
N VAL A 350 57.49 13.76 38.29
CA VAL A 350 58.54 12.89 37.73
C VAL A 350 59.24 13.53 36.53
N ARG A 351 58.54 14.31 35.70
CA ARG A 351 59.16 15.12 34.63
C ARG A 351 59.94 16.31 35.18
N ALA A 352 59.43 16.96 36.22
CA ALA A 352 60.07 18.13 36.84
C ALA A 352 61.31 17.77 37.68
N ASN A 353 61.37 16.55 38.24
CA ASN A 353 62.53 16.04 38.99
C ASN A 353 63.47 15.14 38.16
N ALA A 354 63.28 15.06 36.84
CA ALA A 354 64.26 14.41 35.97
C ALA A 354 65.53 15.26 35.98
N PRO A 355 66.67 14.75 36.49
CA PRO A 355 67.86 15.58 36.65
C PRO A 355 68.38 16.02 35.29
N SER A 356 68.53 17.34 35.11
CA SER A 356 69.28 17.92 34.00
C SER A 356 70.76 17.54 34.15
N LEU A 357 71.14 16.40 33.58
CA LEU A 357 72.51 15.94 33.53
C LEU A 357 73.02 16.04 32.09
N ASP A 358 73.82 17.07 31.87
CA ASP A 358 74.72 17.19 30.72
C ASP A 358 75.67 15.98 30.70
N GLY A 359 75.52 15.12 29.70
CA GLY A 359 76.41 13.98 29.53
C GLY A 359 75.89 12.96 28.55
N ALA A 360 76.53 12.87 27.40
CA ALA A 360 76.17 11.99 26.31
C ALA A 360 76.26 10.48 26.68
N ARG A 361 75.44 9.68 25.98
CA ARG A 361 75.53 8.21 25.76
C ARG A 361 74.80 7.28 26.76
N SER A 362 73.45 7.36 26.84
CA SER A 362 72.58 6.20 27.14
C SER A 362 71.09 6.39 26.77
N ARG A 363 70.81 7.18 25.72
CA ARG A 363 69.49 7.79 25.40
C ARG A 363 68.32 6.86 24.97
N GLY A 364 68.34 5.56 25.20
CA GLY A 364 67.37 4.66 24.54
C GLY A 364 66.17 4.17 25.35
N ARG A 365 66.29 3.99 26.68
CA ARG A 365 65.40 3.05 27.40
C ARG A 365 64.45 3.62 28.45
N SER A 366 64.74 4.73 29.12
CA SER A 366 63.87 5.22 30.23
C SER A 366 62.78 6.17 29.76
N THR A 367 63.09 7.15 28.89
CA THR A 367 62.10 8.06 28.28
C THR A 367 61.08 7.30 27.45
N GLY A 368 61.55 6.34 26.64
CA GLY A 368 60.69 5.46 25.84
C GLY A 368 59.84 4.47 26.65
N ARG A 369 60.05 4.35 27.98
CA ARG A 369 59.21 3.56 28.88
C ARG A 369 58.13 4.43 29.53
N ILE A 370 58.44 5.69 29.86
CA ILE A 370 57.45 6.67 30.32
C ILE A 370 56.48 7.00 29.19
N ASP A 371 56.96 7.26 27.96
CA ASP A 371 56.10 7.49 26.81
C ASP A 371 55.20 6.27 26.49
N ARG A 372 55.70 5.05 26.74
CA ARG A 372 54.90 3.83 26.60
C ARG A 372 53.83 3.71 27.68
N ILE A 373 54.14 4.07 28.93
CA ILE A 373 53.17 4.08 30.02
C ILE A 373 52.13 5.19 29.80
N THR A 374 52.53 6.35 29.27
CA THR A 374 51.58 7.41 28.86
C THR A 374 50.74 6.98 27.67
N ALA A 375 51.25 6.20 26.72
CA ALA A 375 50.46 5.63 25.63
C ALA A 375 49.50 4.52 26.09
N ILE A 376 49.86 3.77 27.15
CA ILE A 376 49.01 2.72 27.74
C ILE A 376 47.96 3.33 28.69
N ALA A 377 48.32 4.32 29.50
CA ALA A 377 47.42 5.04 30.42
C ALA A 377 46.55 6.08 29.70
N GLY A 378 47.08 6.71 28.66
CA GLY A 378 46.35 7.51 27.67
C GLY A 378 45.55 6.65 26.68
N GLY A 379 45.41 5.34 26.96
CA GLY A 379 44.49 4.40 26.31
C GLY A 379 43.00 4.74 26.46
N ALA A 380 42.66 6.03 26.58
CA ALA A 380 41.40 6.56 26.09
C ALA A 380 41.43 6.44 24.57
N ARG A 381 41.07 5.24 24.12
CA ARG A 381 40.72 4.88 22.74
C ARG A 381 40.33 6.13 21.94
N ASP A 382 41.08 6.44 20.88
CA ASP A 382 40.49 6.83 19.61
C ASP A 382 39.54 5.69 19.20
N ARG A 383 38.38 5.60 19.88
CA ARG A 383 37.24 4.83 19.41
C ARG A 383 36.83 5.60 18.19
N ALA A 384 37.35 5.19 17.03
CA ALA A 384 36.85 5.65 15.75
C ALA A 384 35.33 5.54 15.83
N VAL A 385 34.67 6.70 15.93
CA VAL A 385 33.23 6.78 16.15
C VAL A 385 32.60 6.02 14.98
N PRO A 386 31.76 4.98 15.24
CA PRO A 386 31.12 4.24 14.17
C PRO A 386 30.44 5.21 13.21
N ALA A 387 30.53 4.98 11.90
CA ALA A 387 30.07 5.95 10.91
C ALA A 387 28.56 6.25 10.96
N LEU A 388 27.79 5.32 11.54
CA LEU A 388 26.35 5.46 11.78
C LEU A 388 26.05 5.95 13.21
N SER A 389 27.07 6.34 13.98
CA SER A 389 26.88 6.96 15.28
C SER A 389 26.26 8.35 15.11
N PRO A 390 25.23 8.71 15.89
CA PRO A 390 24.58 10.03 15.88
C PRO A 390 25.54 11.22 16.07
N ALA A 391 26.74 10.99 16.60
CA ALA A 391 27.78 12.00 16.76
C ALA A 391 28.41 12.46 15.43
N THR A 392 28.22 11.72 14.34
CA THR A 392 28.69 12.09 13.00
C THR A 392 27.55 12.69 12.18
N ARG A 393 27.84 13.58 11.22
CA ARG A 393 26.82 14.15 10.32
C ARG A 393 26.01 13.09 9.59
N ARG A 394 26.69 12.01 9.19
CA ARG A 394 26.07 10.86 8.54
C ARG A 394 25.17 10.07 9.48
N GLY A 395 25.66 9.75 10.68
CA GLY A 395 24.86 9.02 11.65
C GLY A 395 23.71 9.82 12.23
N SER A 396 23.80 11.16 12.32
CA SER A 396 22.66 12.00 12.69
C SER A 396 21.59 11.98 11.59
N ALA A 397 21.96 12.06 10.32
CA ALA A 397 21.01 11.92 9.21
C ALA A 397 20.39 10.52 9.17
N PHE A 398 21.17 9.46 9.41
CA PHE A 398 20.66 8.11 9.53
C PHE A 398 19.70 7.94 10.73
N ALA A 399 19.97 8.60 11.86
CA ALA A 399 19.06 8.61 12.99
C ALA A 399 17.72 9.29 12.65
N VAL A 400 17.72 10.35 11.82
CA VAL A 400 16.47 10.94 11.30
C VAL A 400 15.74 9.96 10.38
N VAL A 401 16.44 9.22 9.52
CA VAL A 401 15.82 8.15 8.70
C VAL A 401 15.16 7.09 9.58
N LEU A 402 15.83 6.66 10.65
CA LEU A 402 15.26 5.71 11.62
C LEU A 402 14.07 6.31 12.38
N LEU A 403 14.11 7.60 12.73
CA LEU A 403 12.99 8.29 13.36
C LEU A 403 11.77 8.32 12.43
N VAL A 404 11.97 8.65 11.15
CA VAL A 404 10.88 8.63 10.15
C VAL A 404 10.30 7.23 10.02
N LEU A 405 11.14 6.19 9.94
CA LEU A 405 10.68 4.80 9.93
C LEU A 405 9.87 4.45 11.20
N ALA A 406 10.34 4.88 12.37
CA ALA A 406 9.65 4.65 13.64
C ALA A 406 8.32 5.39 13.73
N VAL A 407 8.22 6.63 13.21
CA VAL A 407 6.96 7.38 13.14
C VAL A 407 5.98 6.71 12.19
N LEU A 408 6.44 6.35 10.97
CA LEU A 408 5.60 5.66 9.99
C LEU A 408 5.00 4.37 10.57
N GLY A 409 5.81 3.53 11.21
CA GLY A 409 5.31 2.29 11.80
C GLY A 409 4.55 2.50 13.12
N GLY A 410 4.95 3.49 13.92
CA GLY A 410 4.36 3.75 15.24
C GLY A 410 2.91 4.23 15.17
N VAL A 411 2.56 5.02 14.15
CA VAL A 411 1.18 5.53 13.94
C VAL A 411 0.20 4.39 13.67
N ALA A 412 0.64 3.27 13.10
CA ALA A 412 -0.21 2.11 12.84
C ALA A 412 -0.49 1.26 14.10
N ILE A 413 0.27 1.43 15.20
CA ILE A 413 0.12 0.57 16.37
C ILE A 413 -1.22 0.79 17.08
N PRO A 414 -1.64 2.03 17.41
CA PRO A 414 -2.93 2.26 18.05
C PRO A 414 -4.10 1.82 17.16
N THR A 415 -4.02 2.11 15.85
CA THR A 415 -5.10 1.78 14.90
C THR A 415 -5.31 0.28 14.78
N ASN A 416 -4.24 -0.51 14.74
CA ASN A 416 -4.32 -1.97 14.70
C ASN A 416 -4.68 -2.62 16.04
N LEU A 417 -4.70 -1.85 17.15
CA LEU A 417 -5.18 -2.30 18.46
C LEU A 417 -6.66 -2.00 18.69
N LEU A 418 -7.32 -1.29 17.76
CA LEU A 418 -8.75 -1.08 17.83
C LEU A 418 -9.50 -2.40 17.57
N ILE A 419 -10.45 -2.68 18.45
CA ILE A 419 -11.44 -3.73 18.27
C ILE A 419 -12.66 -3.02 17.68
N LEU A 420 -13.18 -3.52 16.56
CA LEU A 420 -14.40 -2.98 16.00
C LEU A 420 -15.52 -3.12 17.03
N SER A 421 -16.29 -2.06 17.21
CA SER A 421 -17.53 -2.11 17.99
C SER A 421 -18.48 -3.10 17.33
N GLU A 422 -19.40 -3.70 18.10
CA GLU A 422 -20.50 -4.48 17.52
C GLU A 422 -21.14 -3.62 16.39
N PRO A 423 -21.26 -4.15 15.16
CA PRO A 423 -21.85 -3.41 14.06
C PRO A 423 -23.22 -2.87 14.46
N THR A 424 -23.45 -1.58 14.26
CA THR A 424 -24.81 -1.06 14.32
C THR A 424 -25.52 -1.59 13.08
N HIS A 425 -26.27 -2.68 13.25
CA HIS A 425 -27.05 -3.26 12.18
C HIS A 425 -28.14 -2.29 11.71
N GLY A 426 -28.42 -2.32 10.42
CA GLY A 426 -29.59 -1.65 9.86
C GLY A 426 -30.89 -2.24 10.41
N GLU A 427 -32.01 -1.57 10.15
CA GLU A 427 -33.33 -2.12 10.52
C GLU A 427 -33.77 -3.30 9.62
N GLY A 428 -33.02 -3.58 8.55
CA GLY A 428 -33.32 -4.59 7.53
C GLY A 428 -32.85 -6.01 7.83
N GLU A 429 -33.25 -6.95 6.97
CA GLU A 429 -32.77 -8.34 7.05
C GLU A 429 -31.31 -8.47 6.60
N THR A 430 -30.63 -9.50 7.11
CA THR A 430 -29.20 -9.73 6.88
C THR A 430 -28.94 -11.17 6.45
N ILE A 431 -27.88 -11.38 5.66
CA ILE A 431 -27.41 -12.70 5.24
C ILE A 431 -26.20 -13.10 6.09
N GLU A 432 -26.22 -14.31 6.67
CA GLU A 432 -25.11 -14.86 7.45
C GLU A 432 -24.41 -16.02 6.74
N VAL A 433 -23.16 -15.81 6.32
CA VAL A 433 -22.35 -16.83 5.63
C VAL A 433 -21.09 -17.14 6.42
N GLU A 434 -21.05 -18.32 7.08
CA GLU A 434 -19.83 -18.84 7.75
C GLU A 434 -19.13 -17.77 8.65
N GLY A 435 -19.95 -17.03 9.41
CA GLY A 435 -19.55 -15.98 10.34
C GLY A 435 -19.27 -14.60 9.71
N TYR A 436 -19.64 -14.39 8.44
CA TYR A 436 -19.82 -13.07 7.84
C TYR A 436 -21.28 -12.66 7.93
N THR A 437 -21.53 -11.39 8.24
CA THR A 437 -22.85 -10.77 8.14
C THR A 437 -22.81 -9.79 6.97
N ILE A 438 -23.74 -9.93 6.04
CA ILE A 438 -23.91 -9.06 4.88
C ILE A 438 -25.27 -8.37 5.01
N GLU A 439 -25.25 -7.04 4.98
CA GLU A 439 -26.46 -6.21 5.12
C GLU A 439 -26.38 -4.99 4.21
N TYR A 440 -27.53 -4.39 3.91
CA TYR A 440 -27.59 -3.05 3.31
C TYR A 440 -27.95 -2.04 4.40
N ALA A 441 -27.16 -0.98 4.53
CA ALA A 441 -27.40 0.06 5.51
C ALA A 441 -26.98 1.43 4.97
N GLU A 442 -27.66 2.50 5.38
CA GLU A 442 -27.37 3.87 4.99
C GLU A 442 -27.11 4.75 6.20
N GLY A 443 -26.17 5.70 6.09
CA GLY A 443 -25.86 6.63 7.16
C GLY A 443 -25.23 5.97 8.39
N VAL A 444 -24.63 4.78 8.23
CA VAL A 444 -23.99 4.06 9.34
C VAL A 444 -22.57 4.54 9.57
N GLU A 445 -22.11 4.51 10.82
CA GLU A 445 -20.76 4.94 11.16
C GLU A 445 -19.70 4.07 10.46
N ASN A 446 -18.77 4.71 9.73
CA ASN A 446 -17.67 4.03 9.06
C ASN A 446 -16.60 3.60 10.07
N GLN A 447 -16.67 2.35 10.49
CA GLN A 447 -15.79 1.80 11.53
C GLN A 447 -14.30 1.70 11.13
N LEU A 448 -13.94 1.93 9.86
CA LEU A 448 -12.53 1.95 9.44
C LEU A 448 -11.85 3.29 9.66
N VAL A 449 -12.61 4.37 9.81
CA VAL A 449 -12.10 5.74 9.94
C VAL A 449 -12.45 6.33 11.30
N SER A 450 -13.57 5.91 11.89
CA SER A 450 -13.98 6.30 13.24
C SER A 450 -12.99 5.82 14.31
N GLY A 451 -12.56 6.73 15.19
CA GLY A 451 -11.71 6.41 16.34
C GLY A 451 -10.20 6.55 16.12
N LEU A 452 -9.77 7.13 14.99
CA LEU A 452 -8.36 7.53 14.79
C LEU A 452 -7.91 8.64 15.76
N GLY A 453 -8.83 9.23 16.53
CA GLY A 453 -8.52 9.98 17.75
C GLY A 453 -7.59 11.17 17.50
N ILE A 454 -7.80 11.86 16.38
CA ILE A 454 -7.11 13.10 16.06
C ILE A 454 -8.08 14.28 16.17
N ASP A 455 -8.83 14.33 17.29
CA ASP A 455 -9.67 15.47 17.73
C ASP A 455 -8.92 16.82 17.72
N ALA A 456 -7.60 16.80 17.59
CA ALA A 456 -6.74 17.98 17.58
C ALA A 456 -6.68 18.72 16.22
N ILE A 457 -7.24 18.16 15.13
CA ILE A 457 -7.11 18.76 13.78
C ILE A 457 -8.47 19.03 13.10
N ALA A 458 -9.52 18.26 13.39
CA ALA A 458 -10.89 18.52 12.93
C ALA A 458 -11.88 17.82 13.87
N GLU A 459 -13.10 18.34 13.99
CA GLU A 459 -14.21 17.65 14.66
C GLU A 459 -14.45 16.34 13.90
N ASP A 460 -14.20 15.21 14.57
CA ASP A 460 -14.36 13.85 14.02
C ASP A 460 -15.87 13.52 13.99
N GLU A 461 -16.63 14.25 13.18
CA GLU A 461 -17.95 13.78 12.73
C GLU A 461 -17.63 12.60 11.81
N GLY A 462 -17.69 11.39 12.38
CA GLY A 462 -17.29 10.15 11.73
C GLY A 462 -17.87 10.06 10.32
N LEU A 463 -17.07 9.60 9.36
CA LEU A 463 -17.56 9.39 8.00
C LEU A 463 -18.71 8.38 8.05
N GLU A 464 -19.83 8.71 7.43
CA GLU A 464 -20.92 7.77 7.23
C GLU A 464 -20.61 6.87 6.03
N ALA A 465 -21.11 5.65 6.07
CA ALA A 465 -21.09 4.70 4.96
C ALA A 465 -22.53 4.34 4.60
N SER A 466 -22.77 4.17 3.29
CA SER A 466 -24.08 3.82 2.76
C SER A 466 -23.91 2.82 1.62
N GLY A 467 -24.49 1.64 1.79
CA GLY A 467 -24.46 0.57 0.80
C GLY A 467 -24.43 -0.82 1.43
N VAL A 468 -23.84 -1.78 0.72
CA VAL A 468 -23.68 -3.16 1.18
C VAL A 468 -22.48 -3.26 2.10
N ILE A 469 -22.75 -3.54 3.36
CA ILE A 469 -21.77 -3.69 4.43
C ILE A 469 -21.50 -5.18 4.65
N VAL A 470 -20.22 -5.54 4.72
CA VAL A 470 -19.76 -6.87 5.13
C VAL A 470 -19.02 -6.74 6.45
N SER A 471 -19.53 -7.42 7.47
CA SER A 471 -18.93 -7.43 8.79
C SER A 471 -18.68 -8.86 9.27
N SER A 472 -17.76 -9.01 10.23
CA SER A 472 -17.50 -10.28 10.90
C SER A 472 -16.76 -9.99 12.20
N GLU A 473 -17.46 -10.10 13.32
CA GLU A 473 -16.89 -9.90 14.66
C GLU A 473 -15.72 -10.86 14.94
N GLN A 474 -15.89 -12.14 14.60
CA GLN A 474 -14.89 -13.17 14.87
C GLN A 474 -13.54 -12.89 14.18
N ARG A 475 -13.60 -12.28 12.99
CA ARG A 475 -12.42 -11.93 12.17
C ARG A 475 -12.01 -10.45 12.32
N ASN A 476 -12.73 -9.67 13.13
CA ASN A 476 -12.58 -8.23 13.29
C ASN A 476 -12.52 -7.51 11.93
N ILE A 477 -13.56 -7.74 11.10
CA ILE A 477 -13.71 -7.21 9.74
C ILE A 477 -14.95 -6.32 9.70
N TRP A 478 -14.83 -5.16 9.06
CA TRP A 478 -15.95 -4.33 8.64
C TRP A 478 -15.56 -3.64 7.34
N GLN A 479 -16.42 -3.68 6.34
CA GLN A 479 -16.18 -3.05 5.05
C GLN A 479 -17.49 -2.67 4.37
N GLU A 480 -17.57 -1.42 3.91
CA GLU A 480 -18.47 -1.03 2.81
C GLU A 480 -17.96 -1.69 1.51
N ALA A 481 -18.58 -2.80 1.12
CA ALA A 481 -18.15 -3.60 -0.02
C ALA A 481 -18.64 -3.02 -1.35
N VAL A 482 -19.85 -2.45 -1.35
CA VAL A 482 -20.48 -1.78 -2.48
C VAL A 482 -21.20 -0.55 -1.95
N THR A 483 -20.97 0.62 -2.55
CA THR A 483 -21.64 1.86 -2.12
C THR A 483 -23.06 1.97 -2.71
N THR A 484 -23.95 2.76 -2.10
CA THR A 484 -25.28 3.07 -2.65
C THR A 484 -25.16 3.59 -4.09
N ASP A 485 -24.28 4.55 -4.34
CA ASP A 485 -24.00 5.09 -5.69
C ASP A 485 -23.56 4.02 -6.71
N GLN A 486 -22.84 2.99 -6.27
CA GLN A 486 -22.40 1.91 -7.15
C GLN A 486 -23.54 0.96 -7.51
N LEU A 487 -24.48 0.75 -6.59
CA LEU A 487 -25.72 0.01 -6.84
C LEU A 487 -26.69 0.81 -7.69
N GLU A 488 -26.90 2.10 -7.37
CA GLU A 488 -27.70 3.03 -8.19
C GLU A 488 -27.21 3.07 -9.64
N PHE A 489 -25.90 3.05 -9.84
CA PHE A 489 -25.35 3.05 -11.20
C PHE A 489 -25.59 1.73 -11.96
N ALA A 490 -25.54 0.59 -11.26
CA ALA A 490 -25.38 -0.72 -11.90
C ALA A 490 -26.54 -1.69 -11.75
N GLY A 491 -27.48 -1.42 -10.86
CA GLY A 491 -28.60 -2.30 -10.52
C GLY A 491 -28.15 -3.49 -9.67
N GLU A 492 -27.13 -4.23 -10.11
CA GLU A 492 -26.66 -5.43 -9.43
C GLU A 492 -25.15 -5.40 -9.15
N ARG A 493 -24.76 -5.85 -7.96
CA ARG A 493 -23.37 -6.09 -7.57
C ARG A 493 -23.23 -7.37 -6.76
N THR A 494 -22.14 -8.08 -7.02
CA THR A 494 -21.79 -9.29 -6.27
C THR A 494 -20.68 -9.01 -5.27
N VAL A 495 -20.89 -9.47 -4.04
CA VAL A 495 -19.93 -9.45 -2.95
C VAL A 495 -19.42 -10.87 -2.72
N THR A 496 -18.09 -11.05 -2.75
CA THR A 496 -17.48 -12.36 -2.48
C THR A 496 -16.89 -12.40 -1.08
N VAL A 497 -17.39 -13.35 -0.28
CA VAL A 497 -16.86 -13.71 1.04
C VAL A 497 -16.17 -15.08 0.95
N GLY A 498 -15.38 -15.42 1.96
CA GLY A 498 -14.67 -16.69 1.94
C GLY A 498 -13.63 -16.85 3.03
N GLY A 499 -12.92 -17.97 2.97
CA GLY A 499 -11.85 -18.31 3.88
C GLY A 499 -10.92 -19.36 3.29
N PRO A 500 -10.05 -19.96 4.10
CA PRO A 500 -9.17 -21.03 3.63
C PRO A 500 -9.98 -22.21 3.07
N GLY A 501 -10.00 -22.35 1.74
CA GLY A 501 -10.59 -23.49 1.03
C GLY A 501 -12.08 -23.38 0.68
N TRP A 502 -12.70 -22.22 0.86
CA TRP A 502 -14.10 -21.99 0.49
C TRP A 502 -14.33 -20.53 0.07
N ARG A 503 -15.36 -20.31 -0.74
CA ARG A 503 -15.85 -19.00 -1.17
C ARG A 503 -17.37 -19.06 -1.29
N GLU A 504 -18.02 -17.94 -1.06
CA GLU A 504 -19.42 -17.74 -1.41
C GLU A 504 -19.64 -16.36 -2.01
N SER A 505 -20.70 -16.24 -2.81
CA SER A 505 -21.10 -15.01 -3.46
C SER A 505 -22.48 -14.59 -2.96
N VAL A 506 -22.59 -13.32 -2.58
CA VAL A 506 -23.86 -12.69 -2.23
C VAL A 506 -24.15 -11.63 -3.27
N HIS A 507 -25.33 -11.68 -3.87
CA HIS A 507 -25.82 -10.72 -4.84
C HIS A 507 -26.60 -9.63 -4.12
N ALA A 508 -26.37 -8.39 -4.50
CA ALA A 508 -27.14 -7.24 -4.07
C ALA A 508 -27.77 -6.61 -5.30
N GLU A 509 -29.10 -6.63 -5.34
CA GLU A 509 -29.90 -6.07 -6.42
C GLU A 509 -30.68 -4.88 -5.91
N ARG A 510 -30.62 -3.77 -6.65
CA ARG A 510 -31.42 -2.58 -6.44
C ARG A 510 -32.48 -2.53 -7.52
N VAL A 511 -33.72 -2.28 -7.09
CA VAL A 511 -34.86 -2.01 -7.96
C VAL A 511 -35.53 -0.73 -7.50
N GLY A 512 -35.96 0.12 -8.41
CA GLY A 512 -36.51 1.42 -8.04
C GLY A 512 -37.47 2.04 -9.03
N TRP A 513 -38.17 3.06 -8.55
CA TRP A 513 -39.11 3.90 -9.27
C TRP A 513 -38.87 5.36 -8.92
N THR A 514 -38.65 6.19 -9.92
CA THR A 514 -38.44 7.64 -9.78
C THR A 514 -39.75 8.37 -10.05
N PRO A 515 -40.43 8.91 -9.03
CA PRO A 515 -41.56 9.81 -9.23
C PRO A 515 -41.11 11.07 -9.98
N VAL A 516 -41.97 11.59 -10.85
CA VAL A 516 -41.64 12.80 -11.62
C VAL A 516 -41.35 13.96 -10.67
N GLY A 517 -40.15 14.54 -10.79
CA GLY A 517 -39.72 15.70 -10.00
C GLY A 517 -39.07 15.37 -8.66
N ASN A 518 -38.90 14.09 -8.31
CA ASN A 518 -38.32 13.65 -7.04
C ASN A 518 -37.17 12.65 -7.24
N GLU A 519 -36.54 12.24 -6.13
CA GLU A 519 -35.53 11.17 -6.09
C GLU A 519 -36.17 9.78 -6.28
N THR A 520 -35.36 8.74 -6.41
CA THR A 520 -35.85 7.37 -6.61
C THR A 520 -36.34 6.75 -5.29
N VAL A 521 -37.52 6.13 -5.32
CA VAL A 521 -37.99 5.19 -4.31
C VAL A 521 -37.50 3.80 -4.70
N TYR A 522 -36.73 3.14 -3.85
CA TYR A 522 -36.07 1.89 -4.19
C TYR A 522 -36.09 0.87 -3.06
N GLN A 523 -35.87 -0.37 -3.46
CA GLN A 523 -35.64 -1.52 -2.61
C GLN A 523 -34.26 -2.09 -2.90
N VAL A 524 -33.65 -2.71 -1.89
CA VAL A 524 -32.45 -3.52 -2.07
C VAL A 524 -32.74 -4.94 -1.61
N TRP A 525 -32.45 -5.87 -2.49
CA TRP A 525 -32.60 -7.30 -2.29
C TRP A 525 -31.23 -7.94 -2.18
N LEU A 526 -31.08 -8.90 -1.26
CA LEU A 526 -29.88 -9.70 -1.10
C LEU A 526 -30.20 -11.16 -1.38
N SER A 527 -29.28 -11.88 -2.03
CA SER A 527 -29.43 -13.33 -2.25
C SER A 527 -28.09 -14.04 -2.24
N GLU A 528 -28.09 -15.28 -1.74
CA GLU A 528 -26.97 -16.22 -1.90
C GLU A 528 -27.17 -17.06 -3.16
N ASP A 529 -26.06 -17.56 -3.73
CA ASP A 529 -26.07 -18.43 -4.91
C ASP A 529 -26.96 -19.68 -4.69
N GLY A 530 -28.17 -19.67 -5.27
CA GLY A 530 -29.12 -20.78 -5.21
C GLY A 530 -30.08 -20.76 -4.02
N GLU A 531 -30.13 -19.66 -3.26
CA GLU A 531 -31.14 -19.40 -2.23
C GLU A 531 -32.17 -18.35 -2.69
N ASP A 532 -33.24 -18.16 -1.90
CA ASP A 532 -34.28 -17.18 -2.19
C ASP A 532 -33.80 -15.76 -1.82
N GLU A 533 -34.29 -14.76 -2.54
CA GLU A 533 -34.01 -13.34 -2.26
C GLU A 533 -34.68 -12.87 -0.97
N ILE A 534 -33.96 -12.04 -0.21
CA ILE A 534 -34.46 -11.36 0.99
C ILE A 534 -34.51 -9.85 0.77
N LEU A 535 -35.55 -9.20 1.31
CA LEU A 535 -35.68 -7.75 1.26
C LEU A 535 -34.79 -7.14 2.35
N ALA A 536 -33.67 -6.54 1.94
CA ALA A 536 -32.71 -5.96 2.86
C ALA A 536 -33.00 -4.50 3.21
N PHE A 537 -33.61 -3.73 2.30
CA PHE A 537 -33.88 -2.31 2.54
C PHE A 537 -35.05 -1.76 1.71
N GLU A 538 -35.79 -0.81 2.28
CA GLU A 538 -36.82 -0.02 1.60
C GLU A 538 -36.59 1.47 1.88
N SER A 539 -36.53 2.30 0.83
CA SER A 539 -36.27 3.73 0.96
C SER A 539 -37.48 4.56 1.44
N GLY A 540 -38.62 3.92 1.71
CA GLY A 540 -39.87 4.58 2.09
C GLY A 540 -40.71 5.01 0.89
N GLY A 541 -41.10 6.28 0.82
CA GLY A 541 -41.95 6.78 -0.27
C GLY A 541 -41.80 8.26 -0.56
N LEU A 542 -42.01 8.63 -1.82
CA LEU A 542 -41.83 9.98 -2.35
C LEU A 542 -43.01 10.39 -3.23
N THR A 543 -43.48 11.62 -3.04
CA THR A 543 -44.58 12.20 -3.82
C THR A 543 -44.04 12.84 -5.09
N GLY A 544 -44.67 12.55 -6.23
CA GLY A 544 -44.38 13.21 -7.49
C GLY A 544 -44.91 14.66 -7.53
N ASP A 545 -44.25 15.51 -8.29
CA ASP A 545 -44.67 16.89 -8.56
C ASP A 545 -46.07 17.04 -9.20
N PRO A 546 -46.53 16.12 -10.09
CA PRO A 546 -47.82 16.30 -10.75
C PRO A 546 -49.00 16.24 -9.79
N VAL A 547 -49.90 17.22 -9.94
CA VAL A 547 -51.23 17.22 -9.30
C VAL A 547 -52.30 17.01 -10.36
N ILE A 548 -53.08 15.93 -10.23
CA ILE A 548 -54.04 15.48 -11.24
C ILE A 548 -55.43 15.51 -10.62
N GLU A 549 -56.29 16.42 -11.11
CA GLU A 549 -57.63 16.64 -10.53
C GLU A 549 -57.63 16.77 -8.99
N ASN A 550 -56.78 17.67 -8.46
CA ASN A 550 -56.59 17.86 -7.02
C ASN A 550 -56.21 16.57 -6.28
N ARG A 551 -55.42 15.70 -6.91
CA ARG A 551 -54.84 14.52 -6.29
C ARG A 551 -53.34 14.49 -6.49
N THR A 552 -52.63 14.03 -5.48
CA THR A 552 -51.19 13.77 -5.52
C THR A 552 -50.95 12.27 -5.61
N VAL A 553 -49.89 11.88 -6.30
CA VAL A 553 -49.50 10.48 -6.45
C VAL A 553 -48.14 10.28 -5.79
N THR A 554 -48.10 9.39 -4.80
CA THR A 554 -46.90 9.01 -4.06
C THR A 554 -46.53 7.58 -4.40
N VAL A 555 -45.28 7.36 -4.79
CA VAL A 555 -44.73 6.00 -4.89
C VAL A 555 -44.21 5.62 -3.52
N VAL A 556 -44.62 4.46 -3.03
CA VAL A 556 -44.22 3.94 -1.72
C VAL A 556 -43.73 2.51 -1.89
N SER A 557 -42.60 2.19 -1.28
CA SER A 557 -42.17 0.81 -1.05
C SER A 557 -42.72 0.35 0.31
N HIS A 558 -43.43 -0.78 0.32
CA HIS A 558 -43.92 -1.37 1.55
C HIS A 558 -44.01 -2.88 1.45
N GLU A 559 -43.43 -3.59 2.43
CA GLU A 559 -43.48 -5.06 2.53
C GLU A 559 -42.98 -5.77 1.25
N GLY A 560 -42.01 -5.17 0.55
CA GLY A 560 -41.42 -5.73 -0.67
C GLY A 560 -42.22 -5.47 -1.94
N GLU A 561 -43.28 -4.65 -1.88
CA GLU A 561 -44.05 -4.23 -3.04
C GLU A 561 -43.98 -2.72 -3.25
N PHE A 562 -43.97 -2.27 -4.50
CA PHE A 562 -44.16 -0.85 -4.85
C PHE A 562 -45.64 -0.55 -5.08
N VAL A 563 -46.16 0.41 -4.33
CA VAL A 563 -47.55 0.87 -4.41
C VAL A 563 -47.64 2.34 -4.77
N LEU A 564 -48.71 2.69 -5.50
CA LEU A 564 -49.11 4.05 -5.78
C LEU A 564 -50.19 4.45 -4.77
N VAL A 565 -49.90 5.48 -3.98
CA VAL A 565 -50.83 6.08 -3.03
C VAL A 565 -51.37 7.37 -3.66
N VAL A 566 -52.68 7.40 -3.88
CA VAL A 566 -53.40 8.55 -4.44
C VAL A 566 -54.13 9.26 -3.31
N GLU A 567 -53.72 10.48 -3.01
CA GLU A 567 -54.33 11.30 -1.96
C GLU A 567 -55.01 12.52 -2.57
N SER A 568 -56.26 12.74 -2.17
CA SER A 568 -56.99 13.95 -2.51
C SER A 568 -56.44 15.15 -1.73
N THR A 569 -56.27 16.28 -2.39
CA THR A 569 -55.83 17.53 -1.75
C THR A 569 -57.00 18.24 -1.03
N ASP A 570 -58.24 17.91 -1.39
CA ASP A 570 -59.45 18.55 -0.87
C ASP A 570 -60.16 17.72 0.21
N THR A 571 -59.87 16.40 0.28
CA THR A 571 -60.49 15.45 1.22
C THR A 571 -59.42 14.55 1.85
N GLU A 572 -59.64 14.04 3.07
CA GLU A 572 -58.74 13.03 3.69
C GLU A 572 -58.92 11.62 3.07
N GLU A 573 -59.34 11.54 1.81
CA GLU A 573 -59.51 10.27 1.10
C GLU A 573 -58.18 9.86 0.45
N SER A 574 -57.75 8.62 0.76
CA SER A 574 -56.56 7.98 0.21
C SER A 574 -56.94 6.64 -0.38
N ALA A 575 -56.40 6.32 -1.55
CA ALA A 575 -56.54 5.04 -2.22
C ALA A 575 -55.17 4.51 -2.61
N GLN A 576 -55.01 3.20 -2.61
CA GLN A 576 -53.74 2.55 -2.93
C GLN A 576 -53.95 1.47 -3.99
N THR A 577 -52.96 1.30 -4.87
CA THR A 577 -52.87 0.21 -5.86
C THR A 577 -51.42 -0.19 -6.03
N PRO A 578 -51.09 -1.47 -6.33
CA PRO A 578 -49.76 -1.82 -6.81
C PRO A 578 -49.43 -1.05 -8.09
N ILE A 579 -48.14 -0.87 -8.38
CA ILE A 579 -47.71 -0.41 -9.69
C ILE A 579 -48.18 -1.42 -10.75
N PRO A 580 -48.82 -0.99 -11.86
CA PRO A 580 -49.28 -1.90 -12.90
C PRO A 580 -48.14 -2.74 -13.48
N ALA A 581 -48.44 -3.99 -13.82
CA ALA A 581 -47.51 -4.84 -14.57
C ALA A 581 -47.28 -4.27 -15.98
N ALA A 582 -46.23 -4.72 -16.66
CA ALA A 582 -45.86 -4.21 -17.97
C ALA A 582 -47.00 -4.41 -19.00
N ASN A 583 -47.44 -3.33 -19.64
CA ASN A 583 -48.58 -3.28 -20.58
C ASN A 583 -49.94 -3.55 -19.95
N GLU A 584 -50.08 -3.34 -18.63
CA GLU A 584 -51.35 -3.44 -17.91
C GLU A 584 -51.78 -2.08 -17.34
N SER A 585 -53.03 -2.03 -16.88
CA SER A 585 -53.66 -0.86 -16.28
C SER A 585 -54.37 -1.20 -14.97
N VAL A 586 -54.30 -0.30 -13.99
CA VAL A 586 -54.96 -0.44 -12.68
C VAL A 586 -55.62 0.88 -12.26
N ASP A 587 -56.71 0.81 -11.49
CA ASP A 587 -57.46 2.00 -11.06
C ASP A 587 -57.28 2.27 -9.56
N ALA A 588 -57.02 3.53 -9.20
CA ALA A 588 -57.03 3.98 -7.81
C ALA A 588 -57.37 5.47 -7.68
N GLY A 589 -58.15 5.82 -6.65
CA GLY A 589 -58.44 7.22 -6.31
C GLY A 589 -59.19 8.00 -7.39
N GLY A 590 -59.78 7.34 -8.39
CA GLY A 590 -60.41 7.99 -9.55
C GLY A 590 -59.46 8.25 -10.72
N LEU A 591 -58.24 7.74 -10.67
CA LEU A 591 -57.26 7.75 -11.76
C LEU A 591 -57.04 6.33 -12.28
N THR A 592 -56.82 6.18 -13.59
CA THR A 592 -56.35 4.93 -14.21
C THR A 592 -54.85 5.04 -14.45
N PHE A 593 -54.06 4.12 -13.94
CA PHE A 593 -52.61 4.06 -14.16
C PHE A 593 -52.29 3.01 -15.22
N GLU A 594 -51.49 3.38 -16.20
CA GLU A 594 -51.00 2.50 -17.27
C GLU A 594 -49.48 2.45 -17.25
N ARG A 595 -48.88 1.26 -17.44
CA ARG A 595 -47.42 1.10 -17.56
C ARG A 595 -47.02 0.68 -18.97
N ASP A 596 -46.21 1.51 -19.62
CA ASP A 596 -45.60 1.23 -20.92
C ASP A 596 -44.10 1.58 -20.89
N ASP A 597 -43.25 0.66 -21.36
CA ASP A 597 -41.79 0.82 -21.45
C ASP A 597 -41.14 1.42 -20.18
N GLY A 598 -41.49 0.87 -19.00
CA GLY A 598 -40.98 1.35 -17.71
C GLY A 598 -41.54 2.71 -17.26
N THR A 599 -42.51 3.28 -17.95
CA THR A 599 -43.13 4.57 -17.58
C THR A 599 -44.56 4.36 -17.10
N VAL A 600 -44.89 4.90 -15.93
CA VAL A 600 -46.26 4.91 -15.39
C VAL A 600 -46.92 6.23 -15.72
N THR A 601 -48.07 6.15 -16.38
CA THR A 601 -48.89 7.29 -16.78
C THR A 601 -50.25 7.21 -16.09
N ALA A 602 -50.68 8.30 -15.47
CA ALA A 602 -52.02 8.46 -14.95
C ALA A 602 -52.94 9.07 -16.02
N VAL A 603 -54.10 8.45 -16.22
CA VAL A 603 -55.08 8.79 -17.24
C VAL A 603 -56.41 9.14 -16.57
N THR A 604 -56.94 10.32 -16.90
CA THR A 604 -58.29 10.74 -16.49
C THR A 604 -58.89 11.70 -17.52
N ASP A 605 -60.15 11.47 -17.92
CA ASP A 605 -60.90 12.33 -18.86
C ASP A 605 -60.14 12.77 -20.13
N GLY A 606 -59.27 11.88 -20.65
CA GLY A 606 -58.43 12.14 -21.83
C GLY A 606 -57.17 12.97 -21.57
N THR A 607 -56.85 13.24 -20.29
CA THR A 607 -55.58 13.79 -19.83
C THR A 607 -54.64 12.64 -19.45
N GLU A 608 -53.42 12.68 -19.98
CA GLU A 608 -52.36 11.71 -19.69
C GLU A 608 -51.20 12.46 -19.03
N VAL A 609 -50.77 12.01 -17.85
CA VAL A 609 -49.69 12.61 -17.08
C VAL A 609 -48.74 11.53 -16.59
N VAL A 610 -47.47 11.65 -16.94
CA VAL A 610 -46.44 10.75 -16.41
C VAL A 610 -46.28 11.01 -14.92
N VAL A 611 -46.29 9.94 -14.13
CA VAL A 611 -46.18 10.02 -12.65
C VAL A 611 -44.89 9.41 -12.13
N ALA A 612 -44.35 8.38 -12.77
CA ALA A 612 -43.10 7.74 -12.38
C ALA A 612 -42.42 7.02 -13.55
N HIS A 613 -41.10 6.84 -13.42
CA HIS A 613 -40.28 6.01 -14.31
C HIS A 613 -39.62 4.90 -13.50
N GLU A 614 -39.48 3.73 -14.11
CA GLU A 614 -38.66 2.64 -13.59
C GLU A 614 -37.20 3.09 -13.60
N GLU A 615 -36.49 2.82 -12.51
CA GLU A 615 -35.06 3.12 -12.41
C GLU A 615 -34.29 2.29 -13.47
N THR A 616 -33.27 2.89 -14.08
CA THR A 616 -32.48 2.24 -15.14
C THR A 616 -31.01 2.23 -14.77
N TYR A 617 -30.33 1.17 -15.17
CA TYR A 617 -28.96 0.86 -14.75
C TYR A 617 -28.03 0.67 -15.96
N ASN A 618 -26.71 0.74 -15.74
CA ASN A 618 -25.67 0.62 -16.77
C ASN A 618 -24.87 -0.68 -16.74
#